data_AF-R9CFG0-F1
#
_entry.id   AF-R9CFG0-F1
#
_cell.length_a   1.000
_cell.length_b   1.000
_cell.length_c   1.000
_cell.angle_alpha   90.00
_cell.angle_beta   90.00
_cell.angle_gamma   90.00
#
_symmetry.space_group_name_H-M   'P 1'
#
loop_
_entity.id
_entity.type
_entity.pdbx_description
1 polymer ?
#
loop_
_entity_poly.entity_id
_entity_poly.type
_entity_poly.pdbx_seq_one_letter_code
_entity_poly.pdbx_strand_id
1 'polypeptide(L)'
;MDYMEFIESSEFNKFYRCINILPKKIFLDNDYLKALEDIFKEYQEGLDKVDFSIIDVNINKNRVKRICEIIIESIKCQLNGNSIEAISTVEKLFKEKDIGDDLFSCILEKEESNHFTKQLYRGRIGEDIFELSEIFHVPFNKRQYVATERYSIPGYPCLYLSGSIYGSWLELNKPHVNNFYVSRYEVKENLRFWIYHYYLEKL
;
A
#
# COMPACT_ATOMS: atom_id res chain seq x y z
N MET A 1 16.29 -24.54 -6.19
CA MET A 1 15.72 -25.56 -5.30
C MET A 1 14.33 -25.04 -4.98
N ASP A 2 13.35 -25.58 -5.69
CA ASP A 2 12.00 -25.02 -5.75
C ASP A 2 11.30 -25.15 -4.40
N TYR A 3 10.67 -24.07 -3.94
CA TYR A 3 9.82 -24.03 -2.73
C TYR A 3 8.65 -25.02 -2.75
N MET A 4 8.47 -25.77 -3.84
CA MET A 4 7.41 -26.76 -4.02
C MET A 4 7.58 -28.02 -3.17
N GLU A 5 8.76 -28.28 -2.59
CA GLU A 5 8.97 -29.48 -1.79
C GLU A 5 8.46 -29.39 -0.34
N PHE A 6 8.07 -28.21 0.15
CA PHE A 6 7.87 -28.06 1.60
C PHE A 6 6.48 -28.35 2.16
N ILE A 7 5.36 -28.27 1.43
CA ILE A 7 4.04 -28.48 2.08
C ILE A 7 3.00 -29.03 1.09
N GLU A 8 3.00 -30.35 0.87
CA GLU A 8 1.88 -31.07 0.26
C GLU A 8 0.76 -31.36 1.28
N SER A 9 0.18 -30.31 1.88
CA SER A 9 -1.12 -30.44 2.53
C SER A 9 -2.19 -29.86 1.63
N SER A 10 -3.31 -30.58 1.47
CA SER A 10 -4.47 -30.09 0.70
C SER A 10 -5.03 -28.76 1.24
N GLU A 11 -4.70 -28.43 2.49
CA GLU A 11 -5.12 -27.22 3.20
C GLU A 11 -4.19 -26.04 2.93
N PHE A 12 -2.87 -26.25 2.84
CA PHE A 12 -1.92 -25.22 2.42
C PHE A 12 -2.18 -24.78 0.97
N ASN A 13 -2.44 -25.74 0.07
CA ASN A 13 -2.85 -25.45 -1.29
C ASN A 13 -4.17 -24.65 -1.37
N LYS A 14 -5.12 -24.86 -0.45
CA LYS A 14 -6.34 -24.05 -0.34
C LYS A 14 -6.02 -22.62 0.13
N PHE A 15 -5.23 -22.47 1.19
CA PHE A 15 -4.79 -21.17 1.70
C PHE A 15 -4.02 -20.35 0.65
N TYR A 16 -3.09 -20.99 -0.07
CA TYR A 16 -2.32 -20.36 -1.15
C TYR A 16 -3.20 -19.97 -2.34
N ARG A 17 -4.27 -20.74 -2.64
CA ARG A 17 -5.29 -20.34 -3.60
C ARG A 17 -6.06 -19.11 -3.11
N CYS A 18 -6.45 -19.04 -1.84
CA CYS A 18 -7.15 -17.87 -1.28
C CYS A 18 -6.33 -16.58 -1.40
N ILE A 19 -5.01 -16.64 -1.18
CA ILE A 19 -4.10 -15.50 -1.36
C ILE A 19 -3.99 -15.09 -2.84
N ASN A 20 -3.95 -16.05 -3.77
CA ASN A 20 -3.87 -15.78 -5.22
C ASN A 20 -5.19 -15.33 -5.86
N ILE A 21 -6.29 -15.26 -5.10
CA ILE A 21 -7.60 -14.78 -5.59
C ILE A 21 -7.77 -13.27 -5.36
N LEU A 22 -6.80 -12.60 -4.73
CA LEU A 22 -6.84 -11.15 -4.54
C LEU A 22 -6.24 -10.38 -5.72
N PRO A 23 -6.85 -9.25 -6.13
CA PRO A 23 -8.09 -8.69 -5.56
C PRO A 23 -9.34 -9.45 -6.06
N LYS A 24 -10.25 -9.81 -5.13
CA LYS A 24 -11.56 -10.37 -5.49
C LYS A 24 -12.33 -9.30 -6.28
N LYS A 25 -12.84 -9.66 -7.45
CA LYS A 25 -13.66 -8.76 -8.27
C LYS A 25 -15.00 -8.52 -7.59
N ILE A 26 -15.27 -7.28 -7.21
CA ILE A 26 -16.53 -6.83 -6.62
C ILE A 26 -17.29 -6.09 -7.72
N PHE A 27 -18.56 -6.42 -7.92
CA PHE A 27 -19.36 -5.89 -9.03
C PHE A 27 -20.24 -4.70 -8.63
N LEU A 28 -20.60 -4.60 -7.35
CA LEU A 28 -21.40 -3.51 -6.79
C LEU A 28 -20.70 -2.94 -5.55
N ASP A 29 -20.62 -1.61 -5.46
CA ASP A 29 -19.94 -0.93 -4.35
C ASP A 29 -20.56 -1.29 -2.99
N ASN A 30 -21.88 -1.49 -2.94
CA ASN A 30 -22.61 -1.87 -1.72
C ASN A 30 -22.20 -3.26 -1.21
N ASP A 31 -21.65 -4.12 -2.07
CA ASP A 31 -21.20 -5.45 -1.70
C ASP A 31 -19.76 -5.43 -1.14
N TYR A 32 -19.04 -4.31 -1.26
CA TYR A 32 -17.63 -4.24 -0.93
C TYR A 32 -17.34 -4.60 0.52
N LEU A 33 -18.07 -3.97 1.46
CA LEU A 33 -17.89 -4.21 2.88
C LEU A 33 -18.17 -5.68 3.23
N LYS A 34 -19.27 -6.23 2.69
CA LYS A 34 -19.66 -7.62 2.95
C LYS A 34 -18.64 -8.61 2.38
N ALA A 35 -18.19 -8.38 1.16
CA ALA A 35 -17.15 -9.19 0.53
C ALA A 35 -15.84 -9.15 1.33
N LEU A 36 -15.45 -7.98 1.85
CA LEU A 36 -14.26 -7.83 2.67
C LEU A 36 -14.38 -8.57 4.01
N GLU A 37 -15.52 -8.46 4.69
CA GLU A 37 -15.81 -9.20 5.92
C GLU A 37 -15.69 -10.72 5.69
N ASP A 38 -16.26 -11.22 4.59
CA ASP A 38 -16.21 -12.64 4.25
C ASP A 38 -14.78 -13.11 3.90
N ILE A 39 -13.99 -12.28 3.21
CA ILE A 39 -12.56 -12.55 2.94
C ILE A 39 -11.76 -12.63 4.24
N PHE A 40 -11.93 -11.67 5.15
CA PHE A 40 -11.20 -11.65 6.42
C PHE A 40 -11.59 -12.83 7.30
N LYS A 41 -12.87 -13.22 7.30
CA LYS A 41 -13.33 -14.43 7.97
C LYS A 41 -12.66 -15.69 7.39
N GLU A 42 -12.69 -15.85 6.07
CA GLU A 42 -12.06 -16.97 5.36
C GLU A 42 -10.55 -17.03 5.65
N TYR A 43 -9.86 -15.89 5.68
CA TYR A 43 -8.45 -15.79 6.01
C TYR A 43 -8.15 -16.22 7.45
N GLN A 44 -8.93 -15.74 8.43
CA GLN A 44 -8.78 -16.10 9.85
C GLN A 44 -9.06 -17.59 10.08
N GLU A 45 -10.12 -18.13 9.49
CA GLU A 45 -10.44 -19.57 9.55
C GLU A 45 -9.36 -20.42 8.87
N GLY A 46 -8.75 -19.91 7.80
CA GLY A 46 -7.61 -20.54 7.14
C GLY A 46 -6.39 -20.61 8.04
N LEU A 47 -6.05 -19.50 8.71
CA LEU A 47 -4.95 -19.45 9.68
C LEU A 47 -5.14 -20.41 10.87
N ASP A 48 -6.39 -20.73 11.22
CA ASP A 48 -6.67 -21.70 12.28
C ASP A 48 -6.36 -23.15 11.90
N LYS A 49 -6.29 -23.45 10.61
CA LYS A 49 -6.00 -24.78 10.08
C LYS A 49 -4.53 -24.99 9.76
N VAL A 50 -3.72 -23.93 9.78
CA VAL A 50 -2.28 -24.03 9.51
C VAL A 50 -1.55 -24.49 10.77
N ASP A 51 -0.82 -25.59 10.65
CA ASP A 51 0.13 -26.01 11.66
C ASP A 51 1.45 -25.25 11.50
N PHE A 52 1.62 -24.20 12.31
CA PHE A 52 2.83 -23.38 12.32
C PHE A 52 4.04 -24.09 12.95
N SER A 53 3.90 -25.29 13.53
CA SER A 53 5.06 -26.03 14.04
C SER A 53 5.98 -26.55 12.91
N ILE A 54 5.47 -26.58 11.68
CA ILE A 54 6.17 -27.06 10.48
C ILE A 54 6.90 -25.92 9.75
N ILE A 55 6.62 -24.66 10.12
CA ILE A 55 7.08 -23.46 9.42
C ILE A 55 7.83 -22.57 10.41
N ASP A 56 9.01 -22.06 10.06
CA ASP A 56 9.75 -21.08 10.87
C ASP A 56 9.13 -19.67 10.78
N VAL A 57 7.82 -19.58 11.02
CA VAL A 57 7.03 -18.35 10.99
C VAL A 57 6.11 -18.33 12.19
N ASN A 58 6.33 -17.37 13.08
CA ASN A 58 5.46 -17.12 14.22
C ASN A 58 4.36 -16.10 13.86
N ILE A 59 3.12 -16.57 13.67
CA ILE A 59 1.96 -15.71 13.41
C ILE A 59 1.17 -15.48 14.69
N ASN A 60 1.06 -14.21 15.10
CA ASN A 60 0.15 -13.80 16.17
C ASN A 60 -1.29 -13.67 15.64
N LYS A 61 -2.12 -14.70 15.85
CA LYS A 61 -3.52 -14.73 15.39
C LYS A 61 -4.38 -13.61 15.98
N ASN A 62 -4.17 -13.25 17.24
CA ASN A 62 -4.89 -12.15 17.89
C ASN A 62 -4.58 -10.81 17.22
N ARG A 63 -3.31 -10.59 16.88
CA ARG A 63 -2.84 -9.42 16.13
C ARG A 63 -3.50 -9.36 14.76
N VAL A 64 -3.53 -10.48 14.01
CA VAL A 64 -4.21 -10.54 12.71
C VAL A 64 -5.70 -10.21 12.83
N LYS A 65 -6.40 -10.82 13.78
CA LYS A 65 -7.82 -10.56 14.03
C LYS A 65 -8.06 -9.07 14.29
N ARG A 66 -7.21 -8.46 15.13
CA ARG A 66 -7.30 -7.04 15.47
C ARG A 66 -7.08 -6.12 14.26
N ILE A 67 -6.11 -6.44 13.39
CA ILE A 67 -5.88 -5.71 12.13
C ILE A 67 -7.14 -5.75 11.24
N CYS A 68 -7.72 -6.94 11.04
CA CYS A 68 -8.94 -7.11 10.26
C CYS A 68 -10.11 -6.28 10.84
N GLU A 69 -10.29 -6.31 12.15
CA GLU A 69 -11.33 -5.52 12.85
C GLU A 69 -11.17 -4.03 12.61
N ILE A 70 -9.95 -3.49 12.78
CA ILE A 70 -9.67 -2.06 12.59
C ILE A 70 -9.93 -1.62 11.14
N ILE A 71 -9.54 -2.43 10.16
CA ILE A 71 -9.81 -2.14 8.74
C ILE A 71 -11.32 -2.08 8.49
N ILE A 72 -12.08 -3.07 8.96
CA ILE A 72 -13.55 -3.09 8.82
C ILE A 72 -14.22 -1.90 9.52
N GLU A 73 -13.80 -1.59 10.75
CA GLU A 73 -14.32 -0.46 11.53
C GLU A 73 -14.09 0.86 10.80
N SER A 74 -12.89 1.08 10.27
CA SER A 74 -12.58 2.31 9.53
C SER A 74 -13.42 2.50 8.28
N ILE A 75 -13.68 1.42 7.53
CA ILE A 75 -14.51 1.46 6.34
C ILE A 75 -15.96 1.75 6.72
N LYS A 76 -16.47 1.15 7.81
CA LYS A 76 -17.81 1.45 8.33
C LYS A 76 -17.95 2.92 8.71
N CYS A 77 -16.96 3.50 9.41
CA CYS A 77 -16.94 4.94 9.72
C CYS A 77 -16.98 5.79 8.43
N GLN A 78 -16.19 5.44 7.42
CA GLN A 78 -16.15 6.18 6.15
C GLN A 78 -17.48 6.09 5.38
N LEU A 79 -18.09 4.90 5.31
CA LEU A 79 -19.41 4.69 4.67
C LEU A 79 -20.54 5.43 5.40
N ASN A 80 -20.40 5.64 6.71
CA ASN A 80 -21.31 6.45 7.51
C ASN A 80 -21.01 7.96 7.44
N GLY A 81 -20.05 8.39 6.62
CA GLY A 81 -19.67 9.80 6.45
C GLY A 81 -18.76 10.36 7.54
N ASN A 82 -18.25 9.54 8.45
CA ASN A 82 -17.36 9.96 9.52
C ASN A 82 -15.88 9.76 9.16
N SER A 83 -15.37 10.59 8.25
CA SER A 83 -13.98 10.48 7.76
C SER A 83 -12.92 10.74 8.84
N ILE A 84 -13.21 11.59 9.83
CA ILE A 84 -12.25 11.87 10.92
C ILE A 84 -12.06 10.61 11.78
N GLU A 85 -13.17 9.94 12.13
CA GLU A 85 -13.12 8.70 12.90
C GLU A 85 -12.55 7.54 12.08
N ALA A 86 -12.85 7.48 10.78
CA ALA A 86 -12.23 6.51 9.88
C ALA A 86 -10.70 6.64 9.88
N ILE A 87 -10.18 7.86 9.71
CA ILE A 87 -8.75 8.15 9.74
C ILE A 87 -8.15 7.78 11.10
N SER A 88 -8.73 8.26 12.21
CA SER A 88 -8.21 7.97 13.55
C SER A 88 -8.22 6.48 13.89
N THR A 89 -9.18 5.73 13.33
CA THR A 89 -9.26 4.27 13.48
C THR A 89 -8.16 3.56 12.69
N VAL A 90 -7.95 3.92 11.41
CA VAL A 90 -6.83 3.35 10.63
C VAL A 90 -5.48 3.69 11.25
N GLU A 91 -5.32 4.89 11.81
CA GLU A 91 -4.06 5.30 12.46
C GLU A 91 -3.62 4.37 13.60
N LYS A 92 -4.55 3.65 14.23
CA LYS A 92 -4.24 2.63 15.24
C LYS A 92 -3.33 1.54 14.67
N LEU A 93 -3.49 1.17 13.40
CA LEU A 93 -2.62 0.20 12.72
C LEU A 93 -1.16 0.63 12.72
N PHE A 94 -0.86 1.92 12.70
CA PHE A 94 0.51 2.43 12.58
C PHE A 94 1.13 2.87 13.91
N LYS A 95 0.29 3.18 14.90
CA LYS A 95 0.71 3.74 16.20
C LYS A 95 0.78 2.69 17.31
N GLU A 96 -0.06 1.65 17.25
CA GLU A 96 -0.11 0.60 18.27
C GLU A 96 0.95 -0.48 17.98
N LYS A 97 1.94 -0.59 18.87
CA LYS A 97 3.11 -1.47 18.69
C LYS A 97 2.75 -2.95 18.58
N ASP A 98 1.69 -3.37 19.26
CA ASP A 98 1.15 -4.72 19.24
C ASP A 98 0.32 -5.03 17.98
N ILE A 99 0.03 -4.01 17.15
CA ILE A 99 -0.80 -4.14 15.95
C ILE A 99 0.03 -4.03 14.68
N GLY A 100 0.82 -2.99 14.48
CA GLY A 100 1.32 -2.75 13.11
C GLY A 100 2.51 -1.84 12.92
N ASP A 101 3.20 -1.43 13.98
CA ASP A 101 4.38 -0.56 13.85
C ASP A 101 5.45 -1.16 12.90
N ASP A 102 5.80 -2.44 13.06
CA ASP A 102 6.74 -3.17 12.19
C ASP A 102 6.13 -3.66 10.85
N LEU A 103 4.83 -3.98 10.83
CA LEU A 103 4.16 -4.48 9.63
C LEU A 103 3.86 -3.38 8.61
N PHE A 104 3.53 -2.18 9.07
CA PHE A 104 3.02 -1.14 8.19
C PHE A 104 3.90 0.10 8.16
N SER A 105 5.10 0.07 8.75
CA SER A 105 6.00 1.20 8.67
C SER A 105 7.36 0.84 8.07
N CYS A 106 7.88 1.78 7.28
CA CYS A 106 9.23 1.74 6.76
C CYS A 106 9.87 3.10 7.00
N ILE A 107 11.16 3.08 7.33
CA ILE A 107 11.95 4.29 7.53
C ILE A 107 12.80 4.47 6.29
N LEU A 108 12.57 5.57 5.58
CA LEU A 108 13.45 6.04 4.53
C LEU A 108 14.49 6.93 5.21
N GLU A 109 15.64 6.34 5.50
CA GLU A 109 16.73 7.02 6.17
C GLU A 109 17.40 8.03 5.22
N LYS A 110 17.82 9.15 5.80
CA LYS A 110 18.78 10.06 5.19
C LYS A 110 20.08 9.29 4.93
N GLU A 111 20.59 9.30 3.71
CA GLU A 111 21.69 8.41 3.26
C GLU A 111 22.87 8.29 4.23
N GLU A 112 23.28 7.05 4.51
CA GLU A 112 24.69 6.65 4.49
C GLU A 112 24.88 5.64 3.34
N SER A 113 25.59 6.09 2.30
CA SER A 113 26.51 5.32 1.44
C SER A 113 26.06 4.05 0.68
N ASN A 114 24.78 3.77 0.40
CA ASN A 114 24.43 2.72 -0.58
C ASN A 114 23.39 3.14 -1.63
N HIS A 115 23.81 3.01 -2.89
CA HIS A 115 23.16 3.46 -4.12
C HIS A 115 21.94 2.61 -4.52
N PHE A 116 20.99 3.27 -5.18
CA PHE A 116 19.77 2.76 -5.85
C PHE A 116 18.51 2.48 -5.02
N THR A 117 18.58 2.01 -3.77
CA THR A 117 17.36 1.57 -3.04
C THR A 117 16.58 2.67 -2.31
N LYS A 118 17.08 3.92 -2.31
CA LYS A 118 16.48 5.05 -1.57
C LYS A 118 16.15 6.27 -2.43
N GLN A 119 16.23 6.14 -3.75
CA GLN A 119 15.96 7.25 -4.68
C GLN A 119 14.49 7.28 -5.07
N LEU A 120 13.86 8.44 -4.90
CA LEU A 120 12.46 8.65 -5.25
C LEU A 120 12.36 9.52 -6.51
N TYR A 121 11.41 9.21 -7.37
CA TYR A 121 11.25 9.85 -8.68
C TYR A 121 9.82 10.31 -8.88
N ARG A 122 9.66 11.48 -9.49
CA ARG A 122 8.37 11.97 -9.95
C ARG A 122 8.42 12.18 -11.45
N GLY A 123 7.46 11.62 -12.15
CA GLY A 123 7.23 11.89 -13.56
C GLY A 123 6.18 12.99 -13.74
N ARG A 124 6.30 13.75 -14.84
CA ARG A 124 5.30 14.72 -15.30
C ARG A 124 5.22 14.68 -16.83
N ILE A 125 4.00 14.79 -17.36
CA ILE A 125 3.77 14.91 -18.80
C ILE A 125 3.67 16.39 -19.16
N GLY A 126 4.33 16.81 -20.25
CA GLY A 126 4.22 18.14 -20.80
C GLY A 126 4.81 18.29 -22.19
N GLU A 127 4.53 19.43 -22.80
CA GLU A 127 5.14 19.84 -24.08
C GLU A 127 6.16 20.97 -23.88
N ASP A 128 6.06 21.70 -22.76
CA ASP A 128 6.91 22.83 -22.41
C ASP A 128 8.00 22.45 -21.39
N ILE A 129 9.05 23.26 -21.33
CA ILE A 129 10.08 23.16 -20.29
C ILE A 129 9.48 23.60 -18.96
N PHE A 130 9.53 22.72 -17.96
CA PHE A 130 9.04 22.99 -16.60
C PHE A 130 10.13 23.59 -15.71
N GLU A 131 9.73 24.50 -14.81
CA GLU A 131 10.54 24.82 -13.64
C GLU A 131 10.51 23.68 -12.62
N LEU A 132 11.56 23.58 -11.79
CA LEU A 132 11.65 22.55 -10.75
C LEU A 132 10.47 22.59 -9.77
N SER A 133 9.96 23.79 -9.48
CA SER A 133 8.81 24.03 -8.61
C SER A 133 7.52 23.40 -9.17
N GLU A 134 7.40 23.31 -10.50
CA GLU A 134 6.22 22.78 -11.19
C GLU A 134 6.18 21.25 -11.23
N ILE A 135 7.32 20.60 -10.99
CA ILE A 135 7.42 19.15 -10.90
C ILE A 135 7.09 18.66 -9.47
N PHE A 136 6.81 19.54 -8.51
CA PHE A 136 6.35 19.14 -7.18
C PHE A 136 4.84 18.80 -7.11
N HIS A 137 4.24 18.82 -5.92
CA HIS A 137 2.78 18.73 -5.80
C HIS A 137 2.11 20.01 -6.33
N VAL A 138 0.85 19.91 -6.74
CA VAL A 138 0.06 21.07 -7.15
C VAL A 138 0.05 22.10 -6.01
N PRO A 139 0.36 23.38 -6.24
CA PRO A 139 0.31 24.39 -5.18
C PRO A 139 -1.07 24.46 -4.51
N PHE A 140 -1.13 24.71 -3.19
CA PHE A 140 -2.40 24.74 -2.45
C PHE A 140 -3.40 25.79 -2.98
N ASN A 141 -2.92 26.92 -3.48
CA ASN A 141 -3.74 27.96 -4.14
C ASN A 141 -4.25 27.54 -5.54
N LYS A 142 -3.79 26.40 -6.06
CA LYS A 142 -4.16 25.80 -7.34
C LYS A 142 -4.89 24.46 -7.14
N ARG A 143 -5.45 24.20 -5.95
CA ARG A 143 -6.08 22.92 -5.59
C ARG A 143 -7.24 22.50 -6.50
N GLN A 144 -7.87 23.42 -7.21
CA GLN A 144 -8.90 23.13 -8.20
C GLN A 144 -8.41 22.27 -9.38
N TYR A 145 -7.10 22.19 -9.58
CA TYR A 145 -6.47 21.34 -10.60
C TYR A 145 -6.01 19.98 -10.05
N VAL A 146 -6.27 19.68 -8.77
CA VAL A 146 -5.93 18.39 -8.17
C VAL A 146 -6.97 17.36 -8.61
N ALA A 147 -6.53 16.39 -9.41
CA ALA A 147 -7.33 15.23 -9.77
C ALA A 147 -7.57 14.32 -8.55
N THR A 148 -8.60 13.48 -8.63
CA THR A 148 -8.81 12.43 -7.64
C THR A 148 -7.82 11.30 -7.90
N GLU A 149 -6.85 11.16 -7.00
CA GLU A 149 -5.81 10.13 -7.05
C GLU A 149 -5.98 9.11 -5.91
N ARG A 150 -5.45 7.90 -6.09
CA ARG A 150 -5.71 6.71 -5.26
C ARG A 150 -5.50 6.91 -3.75
N TYR A 151 -4.53 7.73 -3.36
CA TYR A 151 -4.13 7.93 -1.96
C TYR A 151 -4.31 9.39 -1.51
N SER A 152 -5.24 10.12 -2.14
CA SER A 152 -5.52 11.52 -1.80
C SER A 152 -7.00 11.78 -1.57
N ILE A 153 -7.30 12.69 -0.65
CA ILE A 153 -8.64 13.28 -0.54
C ILE A 153 -8.84 14.21 -1.74
N PRO A 154 -9.99 14.16 -2.44
CA PRO A 154 -10.26 15.06 -3.56
C PRO A 154 -10.00 16.54 -3.21
N GLY A 155 -9.19 17.22 -4.03
CA GLY A 155 -8.83 18.62 -3.81
C GLY A 155 -7.73 18.85 -2.77
N TYR A 156 -7.11 17.81 -2.20
CA TYR A 156 -5.93 17.94 -1.36
C TYR A 156 -4.65 17.61 -2.15
N PRO A 157 -3.74 18.58 -2.37
CA PRO A 157 -2.51 18.31 -3.09
C PRO A 157 -1.62 17.28 -2.38
N CYS A 158 -1.28 16.20 -3.08
CA CYS A 158 -0.34 15.18 -2.63
C CYS A 158 0.87 15.07 -3.57
N LEU A 159 2.03 14.71 -3.01
CA LEU A 159 3.24 14.40 -3.78
C LEU A 159 3.31 12.89 -4.03
N TYR A 160 3.21 12.50 -5.29
CA TYR A 160 3.36 11.10 -5.72
C TYR A 160 4.77 10.86 -6.23
N LEU A 161 5.43 9.85 -5.64
CA LEU A 161 6.81 9.45 -5.93
C LEU A 161 6.88 7.94 -6.20
N SER A 162 7.76 7.52 -7.10
CA SER A 162 8.08 6.13 -7.41
C SER A 162 9.51 5.80 -7.01
N GLY A 163 9.79 4.56 -6.64
CA GLY A 163 11.16 4.08 -6.41
C GLY A 163 12.02 3.97 -7.68
N SER A 164 11.44 4.19 -8.87
CA SER A 164 12.19 4.20 -10.13
C SER A 164 11.56 5.12 -11.17
N ILE A 165 12.39 5.61 -12.11
CA ILE A 165 11.93 6.36 -13.28
C ILE A 165 10.92 5.53 -14.10
N TYR A 166 11.21 4.24 -14.28
CA TYR A 166 10.34 3.32 -15.00
C TYR A 166 8.98 3.17 -14.31
N GLY A 167 8.94 3.07 -12.98
CA GLY A 167 7.70 3.08 -12.22
C GLY A 167 6.89 4.37 -12.43
N SER A 168 7.53 5.54 -12.37
CA SER A 168 6.85 6.80 -12.70
C SER A 168 6.28 6.84 -14.13
N TRP A 169 7.00 6.26 -15.10
CA TRP A 169 6.53 6.17 -16.49
C TRP A 169 5.30 5.26 -16.62
N LEU A 170 5.28 4.14 -15.91
CA LEU A 170 4.14 3.23 -15.87
C LEU A 170 2.91 3.87 -15.22
N GLU A 171 3.06 4.57 -14.09
CA GLU A 171 1.96 5.26 -13.39
C GLU A 171 1.34 6.37 -14.24
N LEU A 172 2.11 6.99 -15.14
CA LEU A 172 1.62 7.98 -16.11
C LEU A 172 1.05 7.38 -17.40
N ASN A 173 0.76 6.08 -17.41
CA ASN A 173 0.27 5.35 -18.58
C ASN A 173 1.20 5.39 -19.79
N LYS A 174 2.52 5.27 -19.55
CA LYS A 174 3.53 5.08 -20.60
C LYS A 174 3.55 6.23 -21.64
N PRO A 175 3.72 7.50 -21.22
CA PRO A 175 3.76 8.63 -22.14
C PRO A 175 4.93 8.54 -23.13
N HIS A 176 4.83 9.28 -24.24
CA HIS A 176 5.95 9.39 -25.17
C HIS A 176 7.18 10.01 -24.47
N VAL A 177 8.38 9.48 -24.74
CA VAL A 177 9.62 9.87 -24.05
C VAL A 177 9.91 11.36 -24.18
N ASN A 178 9.64 11.96 -25.34
CA ASN A 178 9.85 13.40 -25.58
C ASN A 178 8.98 14.30 -24.69
N ASN A 179 7.89 13.78 -24.13
CA ASN A 179 6.93 14.54 -23.33
C ASN A 179 7.00 14.14 -21.85
N PHE A 180 7.97 13.32 -21.47
CA PHE A 180 8.10 12.74 -20.13
C PHE A 180 9.27 13.38 -19.38
N TYR A 181 8.93 14.20 -18.40
CA TYR A 181 9.87 14.89 -17.53
C TYR A 181 9.98 14.17 -16.20
N VAL A 182 11.18 14.11 -15.64
CA VAL A 182 11.43 13.39 -14.40
C VAL A 182 12.29 14.22 -13.46
N SER A 183 11.97 14.18 -12.17
CA SER A 183 12.80 14.75 -11.11
C SER A 183 13.09 13.70 -10.03
N ARG A 184 14.33 13.70 -9.53
CA ARG A 184 14.75 12.90 -8.37
C ARG A 184 14.52 13.68 -7.08
N TYR A 185 14.04 12.97 -6.07
CA TYR A 185 13.79 13.46 -4.71
C TYR A 185 14.64 12.69 -3.73
N GLU A 186 15.16 13.42 -2.75
CA GLU A 186 15.95 12.91 -1.64
C GLU A 186 15.36 13.41 -0.33
N VAL A 187 15.41 12.57 0.69
CA VAL A 187 14.91 12.92 2.01
C VAL A 187 15.97 13.68 2.78
N LYS A 188 15.59 14.84 3.34
CA LYS A 188 16.52 15.69 4.13
C LYS A 188 16.72 15.18 5.55
N GLU A 189 15.79 14.35 6.02
CA GLU A 189 15.71 13.74 7.33
C GLU A 189 15.04 12.36 7.20
N ASN A 190 15.17 11.53 8.24
CA ASN A 190 14.54 10.21 8.24
C ASN A 190 13.02 10.38 8.17
N LEU A 191 12.41 9.83 7.12
CA LEU A 191 10.97 9.87 6.92
C LEU A 191 10.38 8.49 7.19
N ARG A 192 9.46 8.42 8.15
CA ARG A 192 8.66 7.22 8.39
C ARG A 192 7.45 7.26 7.46
N PHE A 193 7.35 6.27 6.58
CA PHE A 193 6.22 6.08 5.68
C PHE A 193 5.39 4.88 6.12
N TRP A 194 4.10 4.94 5.78
CA TRP A 194 3.21 3.80 5.95
C TRP A 194 3.12 2.99 4.66
N ILE A 195 3.38 1.69 4.77
CA ILE A 195 3.34 0.78 3.64
C ILE A 195 1.92 0.23 3.51
N TYR A 196 1.32 0.44 2.33
CA TYR A 196 0.03 -0.14 1.95
C TYR A 196 0.19 -1.31 0.96
N HIS A 197 1.42 -1.70 0.62
CA HIS A 197 1.70 -2.79 -0.32
C HIS A 197 3.03 -3.49 -0.01
N TYR A 198 2.99 -4.80 0.28
CA TYR A 198 4.18 -5.65 0.25
C TYR A 198 4.29 -6.29 -1.13
N TYR A 199 5.38 -6.01 -1.85
CA TYR A 199 5.87 -6.95 -2.84
C TYR A 199 6.49 -8.12 -2.08
N LEU A 200 5.87 -9.30 -2.16
CA LEU A 200 6.66 -10.53 -2.08
C LEU A 200 7.41 -10.57 -3.41
N GLU A 201 8.71 -10.26 -3.38
CA GLU A 201 9.57 -10.48 -4.52
C GLU A 201 9.39 -11.94 -4.97
N LYS A 202 8.85 -12.13 -6.17
CA LYS A 202 9.03 -13.40 -6.89
C LYS A 202 10.51 -13.46 -7.25
N LEU A 203 11.29 -14.14 -6.40
CA LEU A 203 12.57 -14.74 -6.77
C LEU A 203 12.34 -16.24 -6.98
#